data_AF-A0A554A3X6-F1
#
_entry.id   AF-A0A554A3X6-F1
#
_cell.length_a   1.000
_cell.length_b   1.000
_cell.length_c   1.000
_cell.angle_alpha   90.00
_cell.angle_beta   90.00
_cell.angle_gamma   90.00
#
_symmetry.space_group_name_H-M   'P 1'
#
loop_
_entity.id
_entity.type
_entity.pdbx_description
1 polymer ?
#
loop_
_entity_poly.entity_id
_entity_poly.type
_entity_poly.pdbx_seq_one_letter_code
_entity_poly.pdbx_strand_id
1 'polypeptide(L)'
;MNTTWKSSFVALFSVLLLLSGCGSESTANAGPSLEELQTLTQEQEQQITELQGENEQLKTDITESTDKLTELEEELKDKKSVEDLEGKIVKLEEEKKALHEKNEAFEGEKKELIKENEELTSKISSLEEEKQTLQEEIQTKEAEHKEALSSAQNSGSTSEQTSNDTEGQASCDIKGSVNGIYHVPGSTYYAQTKNVAQHFCSVEEAEKAGYRAPKR
;
A
#
# COMPACT_ATOMS: atom_id res chain seq x y z
N MET A 1 -24.87 -31.66 -17.34
CA MET A 1 -26.32 -31.62 -17.64
C MET A 1 -26.53 -32.49 -18.86
N ASN A 2 -27.21 -33.62 -18.67
CA ASN A 2 -27.42 -34.64 -19.69
C ASN A 2 -28.69 -34.30 -20.48
N THR A 3 -28.59 -34.14 -21.79
CA THR A 3 -29.76 -34.11 -22.67
C THR A 3 -29.64 -35.22 -23.70
N THR A 4 -30.37 -36.29 -23.42
CA THR A 4 -30.67 -37.41 -24.31
C THR A 4 -31.48 -36.91 -25.50
N TRP A 5 -30.93 -36.93 -26.71
CA TRP A 5 -31.68 -36.73 -27.93
C TRP A 5 -32.16 -38.09 -28.45
N LYS A 6 -33.47 -38.30 -28.47
CA LYS A 6 -34.10 -39.52 -28.98
C LYS A 6 -34.00 -39.54 -30.51
N SER A 7 -33.12 -40.38 -31.04
CA SER A 7 -33.13 -40.76 -32.46
C SER A 7 -34.34 -41.67 -32.72
N SER A 8 -35.43 -41.11 -33.24
CA SER A 8 -36.48 -41.90 -33.87
C SER A 8 -36.09 -42.13 -35.33
N PHE A 9 -35.30 -43.17 -35.58
CA PHE A 9 -35.10 -43.73 -36.91
C PHE A 9 -35.55 -45.19 -36.84
N VAL A 10 -36.83 -45.43 -37.18
CA VAL A 10 -37.34 -46.78 -37.42
C VAL A 10 -37.79 -46.81 -38.87
N ALA A 11 -36.89 -47.29 -39.71
CA ALA A 11 -37.22 -47.84 -41.00
C ALA A 11 -38.02 -49.14 -40.78
N LEU A 12 -39.22 -49.23 -41.36
CA LEU A 12 -39.92 -50.50 -41.55
C LEU A 12 -40.74 -50.42 -42.83
N PHE A 13 -40.04 -50.68 -43.93
CA PHE A 13 -40.60 -51.03 -45.22
C PHE A 13 -41.27 -52.40 -45.06
N SER A 14 -42.56 -52.43 -44.73
CA SER A 14 -43.35 -53.67 -44.65
C SER A 14 -44.24 -53.78 -45.88
N VAL A 15 -43.67 -54.39 -46.93
CA VAL A 15 -44.44 -55.00 -48.02
C VAL A 15 -45.11 -56.24 -47.44
N LEU A 16 -46.43 -56.21 -47.27
CA LEU A 16 -47.24 -57.40 -47.05
C LEU A 16 -48.47 -57.40 -47.97
N LEU A 17 -48.27 -58.04 -49.11
CA LEU A 17 -49.30 -58.55 -50.01
C LEU A 17 -50.09 -59.66 -49.28
N LEU A 18 -51.37 -59.44 -48.97
CA LEU A 18 -52.33 -60.53 -48.79
C LEU A 18 -53.67 -60.17 -49.45
N LEU A 19 -53.94 -60.91 -50.53
CA LEU A 19 -55.23 -61.05 -51.20
C LEU A 19 -56.25 -61.75 -50.29
N SER A 20 -57.48 -61.23 -50.22
CA SER A 20 -58.74 -61.94 -50.49
C SER A 20 -59.92 -61.22 -49.82
N GLY A 21 -60.78 -60.59 -50.62
CA GLY A 21 -62.01 -59.95 -50.14
C GLY A 21 -62.87 -59.42 -51.27
N CYS A 22 -63.72 -60.29 -51.80
CA CYS A 22 -64.75 -60.13 -52.84
C CYS A 22 -65.45 -58.75 -52.90
N GLY A 23 -65.44 -58.11 -54.07
CA GLY A 23 -66.22 -56.91 -54.38
C GLY A 23 -66.03 -56.50 -55.83
N SER A 24 -67.02 -56.77 -56.66
CA SER A 24 -67.07 -56.51 -58.10
C SER A 24 -67.11 -55.00 -58.42
N GLU A 25 -66.10 -54.48 -59.11
CA GLU A 25 -66.25 -53.55 -60.22
C GLU A 25 -64.89 -53.33 -60.87
N SER A 26 -64.81 -53.72 -62.14
CA SER A 26 -63.62 -53.61 -62.97
C SER A 26 -63.40 -52.15 -63.33
N THR A 27 -62.65 -51.43 -62.49
CA THR A 27 -61.86 -50.28 -62.95
C THR A 27 -60.44 -50.80 -63.17
N ALA A 28 -60.01 -50.78 -64.42
CA ALA A 28 -58.66 -51.11 -64.80
C ALA A 28 -57.71 -50.12 -64.10
N ASN A 29 -57.16 -50.51 -62.96
CA ASN A 29 -55.98 -49.87 -62.40
C ASN A 29 -54.81 -50.36 -63.25
N ALA A 30 -54.54 -49.64 -64.34
CA ALA A 30 -53.32 -49.82 -65.11
C ALA A 30 -52.17 -49.53 -64.15
N GLY A 31 -51.44 -50.59 -63.76
CA GLY A 31 -50.18 -50.41 -63.04
C GLY A 31 -49.27 -49.49 -63.86
N PRO A 32 -48.38 -48.74 -63.21
CA PRO A 32 -47.56 -47.75 -63.89
C PRO A 32 -46.84 -48.39 -65.06
N SER A 33 -46.86 -47.72 -66.19
CA SER A 33 -46.14 -48.17 -67.38
C SER A 33 -44.64 -48.25 -67.06
N LEU A 34 -43.90 -49.11 -67.77
CA LEU A 34 -42.45 -49.24 -67.59
C LEU A 34 -41.73 -47.89 -67.69
N GLU A 35 -42.24 -46.99 -68.54
CA GLU A 35 -41.73 -45.63 -68.70
C GLU A 35 -41.95 -44.77 -67.44
N GLU A 36 -43.10 -44.89 -66.76
CA GLU A 36 -43.38 -44.17 -65.50
C GLU A 36 -42.50 -44.66 -64.32
N LEU A 37 -42.15 -45.94 -64.29
CA LEU A 37 -41.22 -46.48 -63.30
C LEU A 37 -39.78 -45.99 -63.55
N GLN A 38 -39.39 -45.85 -64.81
CA GLN A 38 -38.08 -45.31 -65.19
C GLN A 38 -37.95 -43.84 -64.83
N THR A 39 -38.97 -43.02 -65.11
CA THR A 39 -38.96 -41.60 -64.75
C THR A 39 -38.93 -41.40 -63.23
N LEU A 40 -39.69 -42.18 -62.48
CA LEU A 40 -39.67 -42.11 -61.01
C LEU A 40 -38.31 -42.52 -60.42
N THR A 41 -37.66 -43.53 -60.99
CA THR A 41 -36.31 -43.96 -60.57
C THR A 41 -35.29 -42.85 -60.81
N GLN A 42 -35.36 -42.20 -61.98
CA GLN A 42 -34.49 -41.08 -62.32
C GLN A 42 -34.71 -39.87 -61.40
N GLU A 43 -35.97 -39.58 -61.04
CA GLU A 43 -36.32 -38.52 -60.10
C GLU A 43 -35.80 -38.81 -58.69
N GLN A 44 -35.92 -40.07 -58.23
CA GLN A 44 -35.38 -40.49 -56.94
C GLN A 44 -33.84 -40.42 -56.90
N GLU A 45 -33.15 -40.82 -57.97
CA GLU A 45 -31.68 -40.68 -58.08
C GLU A 45 -31.25 -39.21 -58.05
N GLN A 46 -32.00 -38.32 -58.70
CA GLN A 46 -31.75 -36.88 -58.65
C GLN A 46 -31.92 -36.33 -57.23
N GLN A 47 -33.01 -36.70 -56.53
CA GLN A 47 -33.23 -36.29 -55.13
C GLN A 47 -32.15 -36.82 -54.19
N ILE A 48 -31.70 -38.06 -54.37
CA ILE A 48 -30.59 -38.62 -53.58
C ILE A 48 -29.32 -37.81 -53.79
N THR A 49 -29.03 -37.41 -55.03
CA THR A 49 -27.85 -36.60 -55.37
C THR A 49 -27.92 -35.22 -54.73
N GLU A 50 -29.09 -34.57 -54.77
CA GLU A 50 -29.32 -33.27 -54.13
C GLU A 50 -29.16 -33.35 -52.62
N LEU A 51 -29.79 -34.33 -51.97
CA LEU A 51 -29.66 -34.57 -50.53
C LEU A 51 -28.22 -34.89 -50.11
N GLN A 52 -27.44 -35.57 -50.94
CA GLN A 52 -26.01 -35.80 -50.67
C GLN A 52 -25.22 -34.49 -50.72
N GLY A 53 -25.52 -33.62 -51.69
CA GLY A 53 -24.92 -32.29 -51.78
C GLY A 53 -25.25 -31.41 -50.57
N GLU A 54 -26.51 -31.39 -50.15
CA GLU A 54 -26.95 -30.66 -48.95
C GLU A 54 -26.28 -31.21 -47.68
N ASN A 55 -26.12 -32.52 -47.54
CA ASN A 55 -25.44 -33.11 -46.38
C ASN A 55 -23.95 -32.74 -46.32
N GLU A 56 -23.25 -32.71 -47.46
CA GLU A 56 -21.85 -32.27 -47.50
C GLU A 56 -21.72 -30.76 -47.22
N GLN A 57 -22.66 -29.95 -47.70
CA GLN A 57 -22.71 -28.53 -47.35
C GLN A 57 -22.95 -28.33 -45.85
N LEU A 58 -23.96 -28.99 -45.28
CA LEU A 58 -24.26 -28.93 -43.85
C LEU A 58 -23.07 -29.38 -43.00
N LYS A 59 -22.35 -30.41 -43.43
CA LYS A 59 -21.14 -30.88 -42.75
C LYS A 59 -20.04 -29.82 -42.76
N THR A 60 -19.84 -29.14 -43.89
CA THR A 60 -18.89 -28.03 -44.02
C THR A 60 -19.28 -26.87 -43.08
N ASP A 61 -20.56 -26.49 -43.06
CA ASP A 61 -21.06 -25.42 -42.20
C ASP A 61 -20.92 -25.77 -40.71
N ILE A 62 -21.13 -27.04 -40.34
CA ILE A 62 -20.92 -27.55 -38.98
C ILE A 62 -19.44 -27.44 -38.60
N THR A 63 -18.51 -27.80 -39.50
CA THR A 63 -17.08 -27.67 -39.22
C THR A 63 -16.67 -26.20 -39.04
N GLU A 64 -17.10 -25.31 -39.94
CA GLU A 64 -16.80 -23.88 -39.83
C GLU A 64 -17.38 -23.27 -38.55
N SER A 65 -18.61 -23.63 -38.20
CA SER A 65 -19.25 -23.15 -36.97
C SER A 65 -18.55 -23.69 -35.72
N THR A 66 -18.02 -24.92 -35.78
CA THR A 66 -17.24 -25.51 -34.69
C THR A 66 -15.91 -24.78 -34.52
N ASP A 67 -15.21 -24.50 -35.61
CA ASP A 67 -13.94 -23.78 -35.58
C ASP A 67 -14.14 -22.37 -35.01
N LYS A 68 -15.17 -21.64 -35.45
CA LYS A 68 -15.55 -20.33 -34.88
C LYS A 68 -15.90 -20.40 -33.40
N LEU A 69 -16.57 -21.47 -32.96
CA LEU A 69 -16.85 -21.68 -31.53
C LEU A 69 -15.55 -21.86 -30.74
N THR A 70 -14.59 -22.63 -31.25
CA THR A 70 -13.30 -22.82 -30.58
C THR A 70 -12.47 -21.53 -30.51
N GLU A 71 -12.49 -20.71 -31.56
CA GLU A 71 -11.82 -19.40 -31.59
C GLU A 71 -12.42 -18.44 -30.56
N LEU A 72 -13.75 -18.34 -30.50
CA LEU A 72 -14.46 -17.53 -29.50
C LEU A 72 -14.22 -18.03 -28.06
N GLU A 73 -14.09 -19.35 -27.86
CA GLU A 73 -13.72 -19.93 -26.56
C GLU A 73 -12.29 -19.54 -26.13
N GLU A 74 -11.33 -19.46 -27.06
CA GLU A 74 -9.98 -18.96 -26.77
C GLU A 74 -9.98 -17.46 -26.46
N GLU A 75 -10.70 -16.63 -27.23
CA GLU A 75 -10.83 -15.19 -26.94
C GLU A 75 -11.44 -14.92 -25.55
N LEU A 76 -12.40 -15.75 -25.12
CA LEU A 76 -12.97 -15.66 -23.77
C LEU A 76 -11.99 -16.06 -22.66
N LYS A 77 -10.97 -16.86 -22.96
CA LYS A 77 -9.94 -17.21 -21.97
C LYS A 77 -9.04 -16.03 -21.64
N ASP A 78 -8.76 -15.17 -22.61
CA ASP A 78 -8.03 -13.91 -22.38
C ASP A 78 -8.82 -12.95 -21.47
N LYS A 79 -10.16 -13.07 -21.44
CA LYS A 79 -11.02 -12.37 -20.47
C LYS A 79 -10.74 -12.76 -19.02
N LYS A 80 -10.16 -13.93 -18.73
CA LYS A 80 -9.74 -14.29 -17.37
C LYS A 80 -8.60 -13.39 -16.85
N SER A 81 -7.78 -12.87 -17.75
CA SER A 81 -6.78 -11.83 -17.41
C SER A 81 -7.45 -10.55 -16.92
N VAL A 82 -8.67 -10.25 -17.40
CA VAL A 82 -9.46 -9.10 -16.94
C VAL A 82 -9.89 -9.28 -15.48
N GLU A 83 -10.29 -10.49 -15.07
CA GLU A 83 -10.65 -10.78 -13.67
C GLU A 83 -9.46 -10.58 -12.71
N ASP A 84 -8.27 -11.00 -13.12
CA ASP A 84 -7.03 -10.75 -12.35
C ASP A 84 -6.68 -9.26 -12.28
N LEU A 85 -6.91 -8.51 -13.37
CA LEU A 85 -6.71 -7.06 -13.42
C LEU A 85 -7.74 -6.32 -12.55
N GLU A 86 -9.00 -6.72 -12.58
CA GLU A 86 -10.06 -6.19 -11.71
C GLU A 86 -9.70 -6.38 -10.23
N GLY A 87 -9.22 -7.57 -9.86
CA GLY A 87 -8.74 -7.82 -8.49
C GLY A 87 -7.56 -6.93 -8.08
N LYS A 88 -6.64 -6.61 -8.99
CA LYS A 88 -5.54 -5.67 -8.73
C LYS A 88 -6.04 -4.23 -8.61
N ILE A 89 -7.01 -3.83 -9.43
CA ILE A 89 -7.62 -2.49 -9.37
C ILE A 89 -8.25 -2.26 -8.00
N VAL A 90 -9.05 -3.22 -7.50
CA VAL A 90 -9.68 -3.12 -6.18
C VAL A 90 -8.65 -2.94 -5.07
N LYS A 91 -7.58 -3.75 -5.07
CA LYS A 91 -6.51 -3.63 -4.07
C LYS A 91 -5.80 -2.27 -4.14
N LEU A 92 -5.51 -1.79 -5.34
CA LEU A 92 -4.89 -0.48 -5.53
C LEU A 92 -5.80 0.67 -5.09
N GLU A 93 -7.11 0.55 -5.29
CA GLU A 93 -8.09 1.53 -4.81
C GLU A 93 -8.16 1.56 -3.28
N GLU A 94 -8.15 0.40 -2.62
CA GLU A 94 -8.08 0.28 -1.16
C GLU A 94 -6.78 0.89 -0.60
N GLU A 95 -5.63 0.56 -1.18
CA GLU A 95 -4.33 1.12 -0.78
C GLU A 95 -4.29 2.64 -0.98
N LYS A 96 -4.82 3.14 -2.10
CA LYS A 96 -4.88 4.57 -2.40
C LYS A 96 -5.76 5.31 -1.37
N LYS A 97 -6.89 4.72 -0.98
CA LYS A 97 -7.77 5.28 0.05
C LYS A 97 -7.06 5.34 1.41
N ALA A 98 -6.42 4.26 1.82
CA ALA A 98 -5.67 4.20 3.08
C ALA A 98 -4.52 5.23 3.12
N LEU A 99 -3.78 5.38 2.02
CA LEU A 99 -2.73 6.39 1.91
C LEU A 99 -3.28 7.82 1.99
N HIS A 100 -4.44 8.09 1.37
CA HIS A 100 -5.08 9.39 1.46
C HIS A 100 -5.47 9.73 2.90
N GLU A 101 -6.12 8.80 3.61
CA GLU A 101 -6.51 9.00 5.02
C GLU A 101 -5.29 9.24 5.92
N LYS A 102 -4.20 8.52 5.69
CA LYS A 102 -2.95 8.71 6.44
C LYS A 102 -2.31 10.07 6.16
N ASN A 103 -2.34 10.56 4.92
CA ASN A 103 -1.83 11.89 4.59
C ASN A 103 -2.66 13.01 5.24
N GLU A 104 -3.98 12.88 5.24
CA GLU A 104 -4.87 13.83 5.93
C GLU A 104 -4.58 13.87 7.45
N ALA A 105 -4.38 12.71 8.07
CA ALA A 105 -4.03 12.61 9.49
C ALA A 105 -2.69 13.30 9.80
N PHE A 106 -1.66 13.05 8.98
CA PHE A 106 -0.35 13.67 9.15
C PHE A 106 -0.38 15.20 8.94
N GLU A 107 -1.18 15.70 7.99
CA GLU A 107 -1.36 17.15 7.83
C GLU A 107 -2.10 17.77 9.02
N GLY A 108 -3.02 17.05 9.66
CA GLY A 108 -3.63 17.44 10.93
C GLY A 108 -2.60 17.56 12.06
N GLU A 109 -1.84 16.49 12.29
CA GLU A 109 -0.80 16.44 13.34
C GLU A 109 0.27 17.53 13.15
N LYS A 110 0.69 17.76 11.91
CA LYS A 110 1.64 18.82 11.57
C LYS A 110 1.12 20.21 11.93
N LYS A 111 -0.16 20.50 11.66
CA LYS A 111 -0.78 21.79 12.02
C LYS A 111 -0.84 21.98 13.53
N GLU A 112 -1.08 20.91 14.27
CA GLU A 112 -1.15 20.96 15.74
C GLU A 112 0.24 21.22 16.34
N LEU A 113 1.27 20.50 15.88
CA LEU A 113 2.65 20.72 16.28
C LEU A 113 3.17 22.12 15.92
N ILE A 114 2.73 22.71 14.81
CA ILE A 114 3.07 24.10 14.46
C ILE A 114 2.49 25.07 15.50
N LYS A 115 1.22 24.92 15.84
CA LYS A 115 0.58 25.77 16.87
C LYS A 115 1.24 25.63 18.23
N GLU A 116 1.57 24.41 18.63
CA GLU A 116 2.26 24.16 19.90
C GLU A 116 3.65 24.82 19.92
N ASN A 117 4.41 24.72 18.82
CA ASN A 117 5.70 25.40 18.71
C ASN A 117 5.59 26.93 18.74
N GLU A 118 4.58 27.51 18.09
CA GLU A 118 4.31 28.95 18.14
C GLU A 118 4.01 29.39 19.58
N GLU A 119 3.16 28.65 20.29
CA GLU A 119 2.82 28.94 21.70
C GLU A 119 4.03 28.82 22.62
N LEU A 120 4.83 27.76 22.46
CA LEU A 120 6.07 27.57 23.21
C LEU A 120 7.08 28.69 22.92
N THR A 121 7.19 29.14 21.67
CA THR A 121 8.05 30.26 21.29
C THR A 121 7.63 31.55 21.99
N SER A 122 6.32 31.85 22.03
CA SER A 122 5.81 33.00 22.78
C SER A 122 6.09 32.90 24.28
N LYS A 123 5.92 31.72 24.89
CA LYS A 123 6.24 31.50 26.31
C LYS A 123 7.73 31.70 26.61
N ILE A 124 8.61 31.20 25.74
CA ILE A 124 10.05 31.40 25.88
C ILE A 124 10.39 32.89 25.85
N SER A 125 9.85 33.63 24.89
CA SER A 125 10.05 35.09 24.81
C SER A 125 9.62 35.81 26.10
N SER A 126 8.45 35.47 26.66
CA SER A 126 7.98 36.10 27.90
C SER A 126 8.86 35.77 29.12
N LEU A 127 9.35 34.53 29.20
CA LEU A 127 10.22 34.09 30.29
C LEU A 127 11.62 34.71 30.18
N GLU A 128 12.10 34.94 28.96
CA GLU A 128 13.36 35.64 28.72
C GLU A 128 13.28 37.11 29.15
N GLU A 129 12.17 37.80 28.87
CA GLU A 129 11.91 39.15 29.35
C GLU A 129 11.85 39.20 30.89
N GLU A 130 11.10 38.29 31.53
CA GLU A 130 11.01 38.21 32.99
C GLU A 130 12.36 37.89 33.64
N LYS A 131 13.18 37.03 33.01
CA LYS A 131 14.53 36.75 33.47
C LYS A 131 15.42 38.00 33.40
N GLN A 132 15.31 38.78 32.33
CA GLN A 132 16.09 40.00 32.19
C GLN A 132 15.72 41.03 33.27
N THR A 133 14.42 41.26 33.51
CA THR A 133 13.98 42.23 34.52
C THR A 133 14.42 41.83 35.93
N LEU A 134 14.28 40.55 36.29
CA LEU A 134 14.77 40.04 37.58
C LEU A 134 16.29 40.18 37.72
N GLN A 135 17.04 39.98 36.63
CA GLN A 135 18.50 40.14 36.64
C GLN A 135 18.91 41.61 36.84
N GLU A 136 18.19 42.56 36.24
CA GLU A 136 18.38 44.00 36.46
C GLU A 136 18.03 44.40 37.90
N GLU A 137 16.94 43.87 38.47
CA GLU A 137 16.58 44.09 39.88
C GLU A 137 17.63 43.56 40.85
N ILE A 138 18.18 42.36 40.60
CA ILE A 138 19.25 41.78 41.42
C ILE A 138 20.50 42.67 41.37
N GLN A 139 20.93 43.11 40.18
CA GLN A 139 22.08 44.01 40.05
C GLN A 139 21.87 45.33 40.79
N THR A 140 20.66 45.89 40.72
CA THR A 140 20.32 47.14 41.41
C THR A 140 20.38 46.97 42.93
N LYS A 141 19.77 45.90 43.46
CA LYS A 141 19.81 45.60 44.90
C LYS A 141 21.22 45.26 45.40
N GLU A 142 22.03 44.58 44.60
CA GLU A 142 23.44 44.31 44.93
C GLU A 142 24.27 45.61 44.98
N ALA A 143 24.03 46.54 44.06
CA ALA A 143 24.67 47.86 44.07
C ALA A 143 24.26 48.67 45.31
N GLU A 144 22.97 48.72 45.64
CA GLU A 144 22.46 49.38 46.86
C GLU A 144 23.05 48.76 48.13
N HIS A 145 23.15 47.42 48.19
CA HIS A 145 23.75 46.73 49.33
C HIS A 145 25.26 47.01 49.44
N LYS A 146 25.96 47.15 48.30
CA LYS A 146 27.39 47.49 48.27
C LYS A 146 27.66 48.94 48.68
N GLU A 147 26.78 49.88 48.34
CA GLU A 147 26.86 51.28 48.82
C GLU A 147 26.47 51.42 50.30
N ALA A 148 25.53 50.60 50.78
CA ALA A 148 25.19 50.53 52.20
C ALA A 148 26.36 49.96 53.03
N LEU A 149 27.08 48.96 52.52
CA LEU A 149 28.28 48.39 53.14
C LEU A 149 29.48 49.34 53.12
N SER A 150 29.69 50.12 52.04
CA SER A 150 30.79 51.10 51.96
C SER A 150 30.57 52.30 52.89
N SER A 151 29.32 52.67 53.16
CA SER A 151 28.96 53.69 54.16
C SER A 151 29.07 53.21 55.61
N ALA A 152 29.16 51.89 55.85
CA ALA A 152 29.35 51.30 57.17
C ALA A 152 30.84 51.02 57.51
N GLN A 153 31.76 51.05 56.53
CA GLN A 153 33.19 50.82 56.72
C GLN A 153 34.01 52.12 56.77
N ASN A 154 33.73 52.99 57.74
CA ASN A 154 34.71 53.97 58.28
C ASN A 154 35.11 53.62 59.72
N SER A 155 35.20 52.34 60.04
CA SER A 155 35.88 51.82 61.24
C SER A 155 36.16 50.33 61.06
N GLY A 156 37.43 49.94 61.21
CA GLY A 156 37.81 48.55 61.48
C GLY A 156 38.66 47.87 60.41
N SER A 157 39.94 47.74 60.74
CA SER A 157 40.98 46.94 60.09
C SER A 157 40.82 45.43 60.35
N THR A 158 41.13 44.58 59.36
CA THR A 158 41.94 43.34 59.44
C THR A 158 41.45 42.21 58.53
N SER A 159 42.34 41.84 57.60
CA SER A 159 42.66 40.50 57.05
C SER A 159 41.85 39.28 57.54
N GLU A 160 41.25 38.53 56.62
CA GLU A 160 41.77 37.20 56.21
C GLU A 160 40.96 36.59 55.06
N GLN A 161 41.69 35.82 54.26
CA GLN A 161 41.36 35.29 52.95
C GLN A 161 40.71 33.90 53.08
N THR A 162 39.85 33.58 52.11
CA THR A 162 39.56 32.22 51.57
C THR A 162 38.83 31.23 52.51
N SER A 163 37.73 30.59 52.10
CA SER A 163 37.32 30.14 50.77
C SER A 163 35.80 30.08 50.67
N ASN A 164 35.25 30.84 49.73
CA ASN A 164 33.91 30.64 49.20
C ASN A 164 33.94 29.42 48.26
N ASP A 165 33.06 28.44 48.48
CA ASP A 165 32.58 27.59 47.39
C ASP A 165 31.67 28.46 46.52
N THR A 166 32.31 29.22 45.64
CA THR A 166 31.67 29.96 44.57
C THR A 166 31.47 29.01 43.40
N GLU A 167 30.25 28.50 43.28
CA GLU A 167 29.63 28.29 41.97
C GLU A 167 29.84 29.57 41.13
N GLY A 168 30.61 29.48 40.06
CA GLY A 168 30.81 30.61 39.15
C GLY A 168 32.25 30.97 38.85
N GLN A 169 33.03 30.00 38.37
CA GLN A 169 33.97 30.30 37.29
C GLN A 169 34.01 29.07 36.38
N ALA A 170 33.29 29.14 35.27
CA ALA A 170 33.18 28.05 34.31
C ALA A 170 34.53 27.88 33.59
N SER A 171 35.46 27.18 34.22
CA SER A 171 36.70 26.75 33.58
C SER A 171 36.34 25.67 32.55
N CYS A 172 36.56 25.96 31.26
CA CYS A 172 36.28 25.05 30.14
C CYS A 172 37.30 23.91 30.05
N ASP A 173 37.52 23.25 31.18
CA ASP A 173 38.54 22.22 31.36
C ASP A 173 37.92 20.82 31.36
N ILE A 174 36.62 20.64 31.20
CA ILE A 174 36.03 19.29 31.13
C ILE A 174 36.30 18.70 29.75
N LYS A 175 37.04 17.59 29.68
CA LYS A 175 37.45 16.95 28.42
C LYS A 175 36.41 15.93 27.98
N GLY A 176 35.72 16.18 26.87
CA GLY A 176 34.89 15.20 26.18
C GLY A 176 35.70 14.35 25.21
N SER A 177 35.81 13.05 25.44
CA SER A 177 36.48 12.12 24.51
C SER A 177 35.58 11.71 23.36
N VAL A 178 36.16 11.40 22.20
CA VAL A 178 35.47 10.83 21.02
C VAL A 178 34.56 9.64 21.35
N ASN A 179 34.85 8.90 22.42
CA ASN A 179 34.01 7.78 22.89
C ASN A 179 32.73 8.21 23.66
N GLY A 180 32.39 9.50 23.67
CA GLY A 180 31.22 10.03 24.38
C GLY A 180 31.37 10.02 25.91
N ILE A 181 32.60 10.11 26.41
CA ILE A 181 32.89 10.12 27.86
C ILE A 181 33.52 11.45 28.23
N TYR A 182 32.98 12.13 29.24
CA TYR A 182 33.59 13.36 29.78
C TYR A 182 34.48 13.05 30.99
N HIS A 183 35.52 13.87 31.17
CA HIS A 183 36.41 13.81 32.33
C HIS A 183 36.55 15.20 32.95
N VAL A 184 36.26 15.28 34.25
CA VAL A 184 36.45 16.50 35.05
C VAL A 184 37.89 16.62 35.55
N PRO A 185 38.44 17.84 35.69
CA PRO A 185 39.72 18.08 36.34
C PRO A 185 39.78 17.40 37.71
N GLY A 186 40.87 16.67 37.98
CA GLY A 186 41.03 15.90 39.22
C GLY A 186 40.46 14.47 39.20
N SER A 187 39.70 14.07 38.18
CA SER A 187 39.27 12.67 38.02
C SER A 187 40.43 11.75 37.61
N THR A 188 40.34 10.46 37.97
CA THR A 188 41.39 9.44 37.77
C THR A 188 41.96 9.41 36.35
N TYR A 189 41.09 9.60 35.36
CA TYR A 189 41.45 9.45 33.94
C TYR A 189 41.65 10.79 33.21
N TYR A 190 41.48 11.93 33.88
CA TYR A 190 41.51 13.27 33.27
C TYR A 190 42.80 13.58 32.49
N ALA A 191 43.95 13.23 33.06
CA ALA A 191 45.25 13.44 32.44
C ALA A 191 45.56 12.46 31.30
N GLN A 192 44.86 11.32 31.25
CA GLN A 192 45.11 10.24 30.30
C GLN A 192 44.28 10.37 29.01
N THR A 193 43.27 11.23 29.01
CA THR A 193 42.42 11.49 27.84
C THR A 193 43.20 12.20 26.74
N LYS A 194 43.60 11.45 25.70
CA LYS A 194 44.36 11.96 24.55
C LYS A 194 43.48 12.36 23.35
N ASN A 195 42.35 11.70 23.16
CA ASN A 195 41.43 11.93 22.04
C ASN A 195 40.27 12.81 22.49
N VAL A 196 40.56 14.08 22.75
CA VAL A 196 39.55 15.07 23.14
C VAL A 196 38.82 15.55 21.87
N ALA A 197 37.51 15.32 21.82
CA ALA A 197 36.63 15.80 20.76
C ALA A 197 36.16 17.23 21.02
N GLN A 198 35.88 17.56 22.29
CA GLN A 198 35.46 18.90 22.70
C GLN A 198 35.74 19.17 24.19
N HIS A 199 35.75 20.44 24.54
CA HIS A 199 35.87 20.92 25.92
C HIS A 199 34.55 21.52 26.36
N PHE A 200 34.13 21.24 27.59
CA PHE A 200 32.91 21.78 28.20
C PHE A 200 33.25 22.64 29.40
N CYS A 201 32.42 23.63 29.66
CA CYS A 201 32.57 24.55 30.78
C CYS A 201 31.73 24.10 32.00
N SER A 202 30.82 23.13 31.82
CA SER A 202 30.13 22.44 32.90
C SER A 202 29.85 20.97 32.59
N VAL A 203 29.56 20.18 33.64
CA VAL A 203 29.13 18.79 33.50
C VAL A 203 27.76 18.70 32.81
N GLU A 204 26.85 19.61 33.14
CA GLU A 204 25.52 19.68 32.54
C GLU A 204 25.57 19.90 31.03
N GLU A 205 26.49 20.77 30.56
CA GLU A 205 26.73 20.99 29.14
C GLU A 205 27.21 19.72 28.43
N ALA A 206 28.13 18.98 29.07
CA ALA A 206 28.64 17.73 28.55
C ALA A 206 27.53 16.66 28.42
N GLU A 207 26.66 16.55 29.43
CA GLU A 207 25.56 15.60 29.45
C GLU A 207 24.47 15.96 28.43
N LYS A 208 24.16 17.24 28.28
CA LYS A 208 23.25 17.74 27.24
C LYS A 208 23.80 17.50 25.82
N ALA A 209 25.11 17.53 25.66
CA ALA A 209 25.80 17.16 24.43
C ALA A 209 25.92 15.64 24.21
N GLY A 210 25.33 14.82 25.09
CA GLY A 210 25.28 13.35 24.96
C GLY A 210 26.51 12.63 25.52
N TYR A 211 27.36 13.30 26.30
CA TYR A 211 28.52 12.68 26.94
C TYR A 211 28.13 12.14 28.31
N ARG A 212 28.75 11.03 28.72
CA ARG A 212 28.50 10.41 30.03
C ARG A 212 29.75 10.33 30.88
N ALA A 213 29.57 10.17 32.19
CA ALA A 213 30.67 9.90 33.10
C ALA A 213 31.35 8.53 32.83
N PRO A 214 32.63 8.34 33.25
CA PRO A 214 33.32 7.05 33.21
C PRO A 214 32.63 6.02 34.10
N LYS A 215 32.60 4.75 33.69
CA LYS A 215 32.14 3.65 34.55
C LYS A 215 33.19 3.38 35.63
N ARG A 216 32.74 3.16 36.85
CA ARG A 216 33.59 2.70 37.96
C ARG A 216 33.99 1.25 37.78
#